data_AF-A0A257K0J3-F1
#
_entry.id   AF-A0A257K0J3-F1
#
_cell.length_a   1.000
_cell.length_b   1.000
_cell.length_c   1.000
_cell.angle_alpha   90.00
_cell.angle_beta   90.00
_cell.angle_gamma   90.00
#
_symmetry.space_group_name_H-M   'P 1'
#
loop_
_entity.id
_entity.type
_entity.pdbx_description
1 polymer ?
#
loop_
_entity_poly.entity_id
_entity_poly.type
_entity_poly.pdbx_seq_one_letter_code
_entity_poly.pdbx_strand_id
1 'polypeptide(L)'
;MISLKLEVNGKAVATEVAPATLLIDLLRGPLALTGTHAGCDTAQCGACTVLIDGNAVKSCSLLAVQAQGCKVTTVEGLAQGEQLHPLQQAFMDCHGLQCGFCTPG
;
A
#
# COMPACT_ATOMS: atom_id res chain seq x y z
N MET A 1 -3.83 -5.48 22.16
CA MET A 1 -3.61 -5.92 20.78
C MET A 1 -4.94 -6.41 20.21
N ILE A 2 -5.23 -6.14 18.93
CA ILE A 2 -6.45 -6.54 18.23
C ILE A 2 -6.05 -7.52 17.12
N SER A 3 -6.72 -8.66 17.04
CA SER A 3 -6.52 -9.61 15.93
C SER A 3 -7.06 -9.00 14.64
N LEU A 4 -6.24 -9.00 13.60
CA LEU A 4 -6.53 -8.46 12.29
C LEU A 4 -6.31 -9.53 11.24
N LYS A 5 -7.29 -9.72 10.35
CA LYS A 5 -7.19 -10.58 9.17
C LYS A 5 -7.57 -9.79 7.92
N LEU A 6 -6.75 -9.87 6.88
CA LEU A 6 -6.95 -9.19 5.60
C LEU A 6 -6.24 -9.96 4.48
N GLU A 7 -6.45 -9.57 3.23
CA GLU A 7 -5.67 -10.04 2.10
C GLU A 7 -4.76 -8.90 1.64
N VAL A 8 -3.46 -9.14 1.46
CA VAL A 8 -2.51 -8.16 0.93
C VAL A 8 -1.82 -8.73 -0.29
N ASN A 9 -1.96 -8.08 -1.44
CA ASN A 9 -1.39 -8.52 -2.72
C ASN A 9 -1.73 -9.99 -3.04
N GLY A 10 -2.99 -10.38 -2.83
CA GLY A 10 -3.48 -11.74 -3.06
C GLY A 10 -3.10 -12.77 -1.99
N LYS A 11 -2.39 -12.38 -0.93
CA LYS A 11 -1.97 -13.28 0.16
C LYS A 11 -2.76 -13.01 1.43
N ALA A 12 -3.31 -14.07 2.03
CA ALA A 12 -3.96 -13.96 3.33
C ALA A 12 -2.94 -13.57 4.42
N VAL A 13 -3.26 -12.56 5.21
CA VAL A 13 -2.48 -12.06 6.33
C VAL A 13 -3.32 -12.16 7.59
N ALA A 14 -2.74 -12.72 8.65
CA ALA A 14 -3.30 -12.71 10.00
C ALA A 14 -2.22 -12.20 10.95
N THR A 15 -2.53 -11.15 11.71
CA THR A 15 -1.60 -10.49 12.63
C THR A 15 -2.33 -9.91 13.82
N GLU A 16 -1.58 -9.38 14.78
CA GLU A 16 -2.11 -8.52 15.82
C GLU A 16 -1.58 -7.10 15.67
N VAL A 17 -2.42 -6.09 15.94
CA VAL A 17 -2.05 -4.67 15.86
C VAL A 17 -2.50 -3.90 17.10
N ALA A 18 -1.87 -2.77 17.38
CA ALA A 18 -2.41 -1.82 18.34
C ALA A 18 -3.64 -1.12 17.71
N PRO A 19 -4.63 -0.68 18.52
CA PRO A 19 -5.83 0.00 17.98
C PRO A 19 -5.52 1.24 17.13
N ALA A 20 -4.42 1.92 17.44
CA ALA A 20 -3.99 3.15 16.76
C ALA A 20 -2.99 2.92 15.62
N THR A 21 -2.64 1.67 15.30
CA THR A 21 -1.70 1.37 14.20
C THR A 21 -2.31 1.83 12.87
N LEU A 22 -1.62 2.72 12.14
CA LEU A 22 -2.03 3.12 10.80
C LEU A 22 -1.77 1.98 9.81
N LEU A 23 -2.54 1.92 8.73
CA LEU A 23 -2.37 0.90 7.69
C LEU A 23 -0.98 1.03 7.05
N ILE A 24 -0.49 2.24 6.81
CA ILE A 24 0.86 2.46 6.27
C ILE A 24 1.95 1.87 7.17
N ASP A 25 1.81 1.95 8.49
CA ASP A 25 2.78 1.43 9.45
C ASP A 25 2.78 -0.10 9.46
N LEU A 26 1.59 -0.72 9.37
CA LEU A 26 1.46 -2.16 9.21
C LEU A 26 2.13 -2.65 7.92
N LEU A 27 1.86 -1.98 6.80
CA LEU A 27 2.41 -2.35 5.49
C LEU A 27 3.94 -2.23 5.48
N ARG A 28 4.48 -1.07 5.86
CA ARG A 28 5.92 -0.79 5.78
C ARG A 28 6.73 -1.50 6.86
N GLY A 29 6.16 -1.66 8.05
CA GLY A 29 6.83 -2.25 9.21
C GLY A 29 6.67 -3.78 9.23
N PRO A 30 5.70 -4.33 9.96
CA PRO A 30 5.53 -5.78 10.11
C PRO A 30 5.46 -6.57 8.79
N LEU A 31 4.85 -6.02 7.74
CA LEU A 31 4.72 -6.71 6.44
C LEU A 31 5.88 -6.41 5.48
N ALA A 32 6.79 -5.49 5.83
CA ALA A 32 7.96 -5.10 5.04
C ALA A 32 7.67 -4.69 3.57
N LEU A 33 6.45 -4.23 3.28
CA LEU A 33 6.02 -3.68 1.99
C LEU A 33 6.35 -2.19 1.94
N THR A 34 7.62 -1.89 1.70
CA THR A 34 8.16 -0.53 1.79
C THR A 34 7.92 0.32 0.53
N GLY A 35 7.38 -0.25 -0.54
CA GLY A 35 7.02 0.46 -1.77
C GLY A 35 5.86 1.43 -1.59
N THR A 36 4.99 1.21 -0.59
CA THR A 36 4.04 2.25 -0.16
C THR A 36 4.80 3.32 0.63
N HIS A 37 4.93 4.52 0.08
CA HIS A 37 5.80 5.56 0.66
C HIS A 37 5.08 6.45 1.69
N ALA A 38 5.79 6.79 2.77
CA ALA A 38 5.35 7.75 3.78
C ALA A 38 5.97 9.13 3.46
N GLY A 39 5.13 10.09 3.05
CA GLY A 39 5.58 11.41 2.62
C GLY A 39 5.22 12.52 3.61
N CYS A 40 3.96 12.95 3.60
CA CYS A 40 3.50 14.10 4.38
C CYS A 40 2.80 13.75 5.70
N ASP A 41 2.43 12.49 5.91
CA ASP A 41 1.65 11.95 7.06
C ASP A 41 0.32 12.67 7.39
N THR A 42 -0.13 13.55 6.49
CA THR A 42 -1.31 14.41 6.62
C THR A 42 -2.31 14.23 5.45
N ALA A 43 -2.18 13.11 4.73
CA ALA A 43 -3.01 12.72 3.57
C ALA A 43 -2.98 13.67 2.35
N GLN A 44 -2.09 14.67 2.31
CA GLN A 44 -2.02 15.66 1.23
C GLN A 44 -1.25 15.20 -0.03
N CYS A 45 -0.15 14.46 0.13
CA CYS A 45 0.78 14.19 -0.99
C CYS A 45 0.39 13.00 -1.89
N GLY A 46 -0.35 12.04 -1.35
CA GLY A 46 -0.72 10.83 -2.09
C GLY A 46 0.33 9.72 -2.25
N ALA A 47 1.56 9.89 -1.76
CA ALA A 47 2.62 8.87 -1.88
C ALA A 47 2.30 7.53 -1.18
N CYS A 48 1.34 7.54 -0.25
CA CYS A 48 0.90 6.38 0.53
C CYS A 48 -0.37 5.71 -0.03
N THR A 49 -0.72 5.98 -1.29
CA THR A 49 -1.95 5.42 -1.87
C THR A 49 -1.81 3.90 -2.01
N VAL A 50 -2.85 3.21 -1.57
CA VAL A 50 -3.06 1.78 -1.80
C VAL A 50 -4.49 1.58 -2.31
N LEU A 51 -4.77 0.43 -2.90
CA LEU A 51 -6.15 0.06 -3.21
C LEU A 51 -6.74 -0.78 -2.08
N ILE A 52 -7.92 -0.41 -1.60
CA ILE A 52 -8.72 -1.22 -0.68
C ILE A 52 -10.01 -1.58 -1.39
N ASP A 53 -10.20 -2.88 -1.66
CA ASP A 53 -11.31 -3.42 -2.45
C ASP A 53 -11.53 -2.66 -3.77
N GLY A 54 -10.41 -2.31 -4.42
CA GLY A 54 -10.37 -1.57 -5.69
C GLY A 54 -10.43 -0.05 -5.58
N ASN A 55 -10.66 0.53 -4.39
CA ASN A 55 -10.73 1.98 -4.19
C ASN A 55 -9.39 2.55 -3.75
N ALA A 56 -8.97 3.68 -4.33
CA ALA A 56 -7.76 4.38 -3.92
C ALA A 56 -7.93 5.05 -2.55
N VAL A 57 -7.08 4.68 -1.58
CA VAL A 57 -7.13 5.15 -0.19
C VAL A 57 -5.76 5.62 0.27
N LYS A 58 -5.70 6.73 1.01
CA LYS A 58 -4.48 7.22 1.65
C LYS A 58 -4.22 6.45 2.95
N SER A 59 -3.32 5.45 2.89
CA SER A 59 -3.07 4.53 4.01
C SER A 59 -2.54 5.19 5.29
N CYS A 60 -1.96 6.39 5.20
CA CYS A 60 -1.53 7.16 6.38
C CYS A 60 -2.68 7.80 7.18
N SER A 61 -3.91 7.70 6.68
CA SER A 61 -5.12 8.24 7.34
C SER A 61 -6.15 7.16 7.71
N LEU A 62 -5.78 5.89 7.56
CA LEU A 62 -6.62 4.74 7.87
C LEU A 62 -5.97 3.92 8.97
N LEU A 63 -6.72 3.51 9.99
CA LEU A 63 -6.26 2.53 10.96
C LEU A 63 -6.23 1.13 10.34
N ALA A 64 -5.21 0.34 10.63
CA ALA A 64 -5.08 -1.03 10.13
C ALA A 64 -6.31 -1.89 10.47
N VAL A 65 -6.89 -1.71 11.66
CA VAL A 65 -8.10 -2.43 12.09
C VAL A 65 -9.33 -2.12 11.24
N GLN A 66 -9.38 -0.98 10.56
CA GLN A 66 -10.47 -0.65 9.63
C GLN A 66 -10.40 -1.43 8.32
N ALA A 67 -9.24 -2.03 8.00
CA ALA A 67 -9.04 -2.89 6.83
C ALA A 67 -9.37 -4.38 7.12
N GLN A 68 -9.99 -4.69 8.26
CA GLN A 68 -10.41 -6.04 8.60
C GLN A 68 -11.27 -6.66 7.48
N GLY A 69 -10.86 -7.83 7.00
CA GLY A 69 -11.53 -8.58 5.95
C GLY A 69 -11.40 -8.01 4.53
N CYS A 70 -10.73 -6.87 4.37
CA CYS A 70 -10.59 -6.19 3.07
C CYS A 70 -9.43 -6.77 2.25
N LYS A 71 -9.42 -6.47 0.95
CA LYS A 71 -8.29 -6.73 0.04
C LYS A 71 -7.48 -5.46 -0.16
N VAL A 72 -6.23 -5.48 0.25
CA VAL A 72 -5.27 -4.38 0.10
C VAL A 72 -4.30 -4.71 -1.03
N THR A 73 -4.19 -3.82 -2.02
CA THR A 73 -3.17 -3.91 -3.08
C THR A 73 -2.20 -2.73 -2.97
N THR A 74 -0.92 -3.02 -2.84
CA THR A 74 0.18 -2.06 -2.87
C THR A 74 0.89 -2.11 -4.22
N VAL A 75 1.89 -1.25 -4.45
CA VAL A 75 2.67 -1.25 -5.69
C VAL A 75 3.34 -2.61 -5.97
N GLU A 76 3.77 -3.31 -4.91
CA GLU A 76 4.38 -4.64 -5.00
C GLU A 76 3.40 -5.70 -5.53
N GLY A 77 2.10 -5.46 -5.45
CA GLY A 77 1.05 -6.34 -5.98
C GLY A 77 0.67 -6.08 -7.44
N LEU A 78 1.20 -5.04 -8.08
CA LEU A 78 0.84 -4.70 -9.46
C LEU A 78 1.56 -5.57 -10.50
N ALA A 79 2.81 -5.91 -10.26
CA ALA A 79 3.61 -6.74 -11.17
C ALA A 79 3.31 -8.23 -10.99
N GLN A 80 3.44 -9.00 -12.07
CA GLN A 80 3.34 -10.45 -12.06
C GLN A 80 4.71 -11.08 -12.26
N GLY A 81 5.44 -11.29 -11.16
CA GLY A 81 6.86 -11.67 -11.21
C GLY A 81 7.67 -10.55 -11.87
N GLU A 82 8.41 -10.88 -12.92
CA GLU A 82 9.21 -9.90 -13.69
C GLU A 82 8.36 -9.10 -14.70
N GLN A 83 7.09 -9.46 -14.90
CA GLN A 83 6.22 -8.76 -15.84
C GLN A 83 5.61 -7.52 -15.19
N LEU A 84 6.02 -6.34 -15.67
CA LEU A 84 5.45 -5.07 -15.25
C LEU A 84 3.96 -4.97 -15.60
N HIS A 85 3.19 -4.34 -14.72
CA HIS A 85 1.84 -3.90 -15.03
C HIS A 85 1.87 -2.90 -16.19
N PRO A 86 0.86 -2.86 -17.08
CA PRO A 86 0.82 -1.88 -18.18
C PRO A 86 1.02 -0.42 -17.73
N LEU A 87 0.53 -0.06 -16.53
CA LEU A 87 0.77 1.25 -15.94
C LEU A 87 2.24 1.49 -15.57
N GLN A 88 2.92 0.48 -15.01
CA GLN A 88 4.34 0.58 -14.67
C GLN A 88 5.19 0.71 -15.94
N GLN A 89 4.86 -0.06 -17.00
CA GLN A 89 5.53 0.06 -18.29
C GLN A 89 5.32 1.45 -18.90
N ALA A 90 4.09 1.97 -18.91
CA ALA A 90 3.81 3.30 -19.42
C ALA A 90 4.56 4.40 -18.63
N PHE A 91 4.70 4.27 -17.31
CA PHE A 91 5.53 5.19 -16.52
C PHE A 91 7.00 5.17 -16.95
N MET A 92 7.54 4.01 -17.32
CA MET A 92 8.90 3.89 -17.84
C MET A 92 9.01 4.52 -19.24
N ASP A 93 8.12 4.16 -20.15
CA ASP A 93 8.14 4.60 -21.55
C ASP A 93 7.96 6.13 -21.67
N CYS A 94 7.16 6.72 -20.78
CA CYS A 94 6.88 8.15 -20.75
C CYS A 94 7.82 8.94 -19.84
N HIS A 95 8.89 8.33 -19.31
CA HIS A 95 9.81 8.97 -18.35
C HIS A 95 9.09 9.61 -17.15
N GLY A 96 8.04 8.95 -16.66
CA GLY A 96 7.19 9.41 -15.56
C GLY A 96 7.84 9.34 -14.18
N LEU A 97 9.03 8.74 -14.07
CA LEU A 97 9.84 8.75 -12.86
C LEU A 97 11.03 9.72 -12.98
N GLN A 98 11.20 10.58 -11.96
CA GLN A 98 12.40 11.39 -11.76
C GLN A 98 13.11 10.94 -10.48
N CYS A 99 12.73 11.52 -9.33
CA CYS A 99 13.21 11.05 -8.02
C CYS A 99 12.60 9.69 -7.63
N GLY A 100 11.50 9.31 -8.26
CA GLY A 100 10.81 8.04 -8.03
C GLY A 100 9.88 8.00 -6.81
N PHE A 101 9.93 8.99 -5.92
CA PHE A 101 9.25 8.91 -4.62
C PHE A 101 7.71 8.92 -4.70
N CYS A 102 7.10 9.63 -5.65
CA CYS A 102 5.64 9.59 -5.79
C CYS A 102 5.15 8.39 -6.60
N THR A 103 6.01 7.76 -7.40
CA THR A 103 5.64 6.75 -8.41
C THR A 103 4.79 5.59 -7.90
N PRO A 104 5.03 5.05 -6.68
CA PRO A 104 4.21 3.95 -6.17
C PRO A 104 2.76 4.27 -5.83
N GLY A 105 2.46 5.54 -5.52
CA GLY A 105 1.14 5.99 -5.05
C GLY A 105 0.32 6.66 -6.14
#